data_AF-A0A9D6TYX1-F1
#
_entry.id   AF-A0A9D6TYX1-F1
#
_cell.length_a   1.000
_cell.length_b   1.000
_cell.length_c   1.000
_cell.angle_alpha   90.00
_cell.angle_beta   90.00
_cell.angle_gamma   90.00
#
_symmetry.space_group_name_H-M   'P 1'
#
loop_
_entity.id
_entity.type
_entity.pdbx_description
1 polymer ?
#
loop_
_entity_poly.entity_id
_entity_poly.type
_entity_poly.pdbx_seq_one_letter_code
_entity_poly.pdbx_strand_id
1 'polypeptide(L)'
;MVMVNLLQAVPQTSLWRRLQEEGRLLEGSTASDISSRGMNFIPTRPAGEIMEEYLQGTERLYEPTAYMNRAFQAILRIRPTRRARGQDENKGPTVPAPPDFRQKITKSRGLAGLLKLIWRQGIRPPYRWQFWRQLIGVIQKNPSRKIRYLNYCGLGESLFAYRRTVRKNLASTLRGSPLEG
;
A
#
# COMPACT_ATOMS: atom_id res chain seq x y z
N MET A 1 1.41 5.39 -4.07
CA MET A 1 1.47 4.01 -3.56
C MET A 1 1.48 3.11 -4.77
N VAL A 2 2.27 2.04 -4.74
CA VAL A 2 2.22 0.99 -5.76
C VAL A 2 1.66 -0.23 -5.06
N MET A 3 0.69 -0.88 -5.68
CA MET A 3 0.14 -2.16 -5.24
C MET A 3 0.41 -3.17 -6.35
N VAL A 4 0.90 -4.34 -5.96
CA VAL A 4 1.07 -5.49 -6.85
C VAL A 4 0.23 -6.60 -6.24
N ASN A 5 -0.59 -7.25 -7.06
CA ASN A 5 -1.45 -8.35 -6.64
C ASN A 5 -1.31 -9.49 -7.66
N LEU A 6 -1.62 -10.70 -7.23
CA LEU A 6 -1.75 -11.84 -8.13
C LEU A 6 -3.04 -11.73 -8.94
N LEU A 7 -2.98 -12.21 -10.18
CA LEU A 7 -4.13 -12.15 -11.09
C LEU A 7 -5.24 -13.08 -10.61
N GLN A 8 -6.46 -12.56 -10.58
CA GLN A 8 -7.66 -13.33 -10.31
C GLN A 8 -8.67 -13.09 -11.43
N ALA A 9 -9.21 -14.17 -11.98
CA ALA A 9 -10.23 -14.12 -13.02
C ALA A 9 -11.60 -13.88 -12.35
N VAL A 10 -12.12 -12.66 -12.46
CA VAL A 10 -13.43 -12.31 -11.89
C VAL A 10 -14.55 -12.95 -12.72
N PRO A 11 -15.62 -13.50 -12.09
CA PRO A 11 -16.73 -14.10 -12.82
C PRO A 11 -17.30 -13.21 -13.93
N GLN A 12 -17.76 -13.83 -15.03
CA GLN A 12 -18.38 -13.18 -16.19
C GLN A 12 -17.45 -12.28 -17.05
N THR A 13 -16.18 -12.11 -16.67
CA THR A 13 -15.19 -11.40 -17.50
C THR A 13 -14.75 -12.23 -18.72
N SER A 14 -14.16 -11.58 -19.72
CA SER A 14 -13.62 -12.26 -20.91
C SER A 14 -12.51 -13.26 -20.54
N LEU A 15 -11.62 -12.89 -19.61
CA LEU A 15 -10.58 -13.78 -19.09
C LEU A 15 -11.17 -15.02 -18.42
N TRP A 16 -12.23 -14.83 -17.62
CA TRP A 16 -12.89 -15.93 -16.91
C TRP A 16 -13.52 -16.93 -17.88
N ARG A 17 -14.28 -16.45 -18.88
CA ARG A 17 -14.89 -17.31 -19.91
C ARG A 17 -13.84 -18.08 -20.69
N ARG A 18 -12.76 -17.41 -21.09
CA ARG A 18 -11.64 -18.04 -21.78
C ARG A 18 -10.97 -19.12 -20.92
N LEU A 19 -10.69 -18.84 -19.64
CA LEU A 19 -10.07 -19.83 -18.74
C LEU A 19 -10.99 -21.01 -18.44
N GLN A 20 -12.31 -20.78 -18.46
CA GLN A 20 -13.32 -21.84 -18.35
C GLN A 20 -13.32 -22.72 -19.60
N GLU A 21 -13.34 -22.12 -20.80
CA GLU A 21 -13.23 -22.84 -22.08
C GLU A 21 -11.92 -23.63 -22.18
N GLU A 22 -10.81 -23.09 -21.66
CA GLU A 22 -9.51 -23.77 -21.58
C GLU A 22 -9.45 -24.86 -20.47
N GLY A 23 -10.49 -25.02 -19.64
CA GLY A 23 -10.50 -25.99 -18.53
C GLY A 23 -9.48 -25.70 -17.41
N ARG A 24 -8.96 -24.47 -17.34
CA ARG A 24 -7.92 -24.04 -16.39
C ARG A 24 -8.47 -23.27 -15.19
N LEU A 25 -9.75 -22.92 -15.23
CA LEU A 25 -10.44 -22.26 -14.12
C LEU A 25 -10.65 -23.25 -12.97
N LEU A 26 -10.32 -22.85 -11.75
CA LEU A 26 -10.58 -23.66 -10.55
C LEU A 26 -12.00 -23.37 -10.05
N GLU A 27 -12.99 -24.00 -10.69
CA GLU A 27 -14.40 -23.88 -10.28
C GLU A 27 -14.61 -24.38 -8.84
N GLY A 28 -15.39 -23.65 -8.04
CA GLY A 28 -15.65 -24.00 -6.64
C GLY A 28 -14.51 -23.71 -5.67
N SER A 29 -13.43 -23.04 -6.10
CA SER A 29 -12.39 -22.58 -5.18
C SER A 29 -12.97 -21.63 -4.13
N THR A 30 -12.88 -22.03 -2.87
CA THR A 30 -13.36 -21.22 -1.74
C THR A 30 -12.45 -19.99 -1.62
N ALA A 31 -12.94 -18.90 -1.01
CA ALA A 31 -12.07 -17.77 -0.66
C ALA A 31 -10.80 -18.20 0.12
N SER A 32 -10.87 -19.33 0.84
CA SER A 32 -9.75 -20.01 1.49
C SER A 32 -8.73 -20.57 0.49
N ASP A 33 -9.18 -21.25 -0.57
CA ASP A 33 -8.32 -21.84 -1.61
C ASP A 33 -7.63 -20.76 -2.43
N ILE A 34 -8.34 -19.67 -2.70
CA ILE A 34 -7.78 -18.48 -3.39
C ILE A 34 -6.78 -17.78 -2.47
N SER A 35 -7.00 -17.77 -1.15
CA SER A 35 -6.07 -17.17 -0.18
C SER A 35 -4.80 -18.01 0.00
N SER A 36 -4.88 -19.34 -0.18
CA SER A 36 -3.74 -20.26 -0.04
C SER A 36 -2.91 -20.36 -1.32
N ARG A 37 -3.55 -20.44 -2.51
CA ARG A 37 -2.90 -20.50 -3.83
C ARG A 37 -2.61 -19.13 -4.46
N GLY A 38 -3.30 -18.08 -4.03
CA GLY A 38 -3.18 -16.71 -4.54
C GLY A 38 -3.89 -16.45 -5.87
N MET A 39 -4.18 -17.47 -6.68
CA MET A 39 -4.84 -17.41 -7.98
C MET A 39 -6.01 -18.40 -8.05
N ASN A 40 -7.04 -18.08 -8.82
CA ASN A 40 -8.24 -18.92 -9.00
C ASN A 40 -8.24 -19.71 -10.33
N PHE A 41 -7.07 -19.92 -10.92
CA PHE A 41 -6.87 -20.66 -12.15
C PHE A 41 -5.48 -21.27 -12.18
N ILE A 42 -5.24 -22.24 -13.08
CA ILE A 42 -3.96 -22.89 -13.29
C ILE A 42 -3.14 -22.06 -14.30
N PRO A 43 -2.03 -21.40 -13.89
CA PRO A 43 -1.18 -20.64 -14.81
C PRO A 43 -0.45 -21.54 -15.82
N THR A 44 0.05 -20.94 -16.91
CA THR A 44 0.85 -21.66 -17.92
C THR A 44 2.27 -21.95 -17.43
N ARG A 45 2.75 -21.19 -16.46
CA ARG A 45 4.03 -21.39 -15.75
C ARG A 45 3.79 -22.08 -14.41
N PRO A 46 4.79 -22.72 -13.81
CA PRO A 46 4.66 -23.29 -12.48
C PRO A 46 4.19 -22.24 -11.46
N ALA A 47 3.11 -22.53 -10.75
CA ALA A 47 2.51 -21.60 -9.79
C ALA A 47 3.51 -21.19 -8.68
N GLY A 48 4.42 -22.09 -8.29
CA GLY A 48 5.48 -21.82 -7.32
C GLY A 48 6.44 -20.72 -7.77
N GLU A 49 6.86 -20.70 -9.04
CA GLU A 49 7.77 -19.67 -9.57
C GLU A 49 7.11 -18.29 -9.56
N ILE A 50 5.88 -18.18 -10.08
CA ILE A 50 5.11 -16.92 -10.09
C ILE A 50 4.98 -16.38 -8.66
N MET A 51 4.77 -17.28 -7.72
CA MET A 51 4.58 -16.94 -6.34
C MET A 51 5.87 -16.46 -5.66
N GLU A 52 6.99 -17.10 -5.97
CA GLU A 52 8.30 -16.66 -5.51
C GLU A 52 8.67 -15.29 -6.09
N GLU A 53 8.42 -15.06 -7.38
CA GLU A 53 8.61 -13.75 -8.03
C GLU A 53 7.74 -12.68 -7.35
N TYR A 54 6.48 -12.99 -7.05
CA TYR A 54 5.58 -12.10 -6.33
C TYR A 54 6.10 -11.76 -4.92
N LEU A 55 6.63 -12.76 -4.20
CA LEU A 55 7.24 -12.57 -2.88
C LEU A 55 8.46 -11.66 -2.94
N GLN A 56 9.41 -11.97 -3.83
CA GLN A 56 10.62 -11.17 -4.01
C GLN A 56 10.27 -9.74 -4.43
N GLY A 57 9.30 -9.58 -5.33
CA GLY A 57 8.79 -8.29 -5.78
C GLY A 57 8.16 -7.48 -4.65
N THR A 58 7.25 -8.07 -3.87
CA THR A 58 6.60 -7.40 -2.74
C THR A 58 7.58 -7.10 -1.59
N GLU A 59 8.55 -7.98 -1.33
CA GLU A 59 9.62 -7.79 -0.36
C GLU A 59 10.50 -6.59 -0.72
N ARG A 60 10.94 -6.52 -1.97
CA ARG A 60 11.73 -5.39 -2.48
C ARG A 60 10.93 -4.10 -2.55
N LEU A 61 9.66 -4.21 -2.97
CA LEU A 61 8.78 -3.05 -3.08
C LEU A 61 8.54 -2.45 -1.69
N TYR A 62 8.19 -3.24 -0.68
CA TYR A 62 7.88 -2.74 0.65
C TYR A 62 9.06 -2.82 1.63
N GLU A 63 10.29 -2.85 1.13
CA GLU A 63 11.47 -2.61 1.96
C GLU A 63 11.39 -1.17 2.54
N PRO A 64 11.53 -1.00 3.88
CA PRO A 64 11.26 0.28 4.51
C PRO A 64 12.03 1.46 3.93
N THR A 65 13.33 1.30 3.69
CA THR A 65 14.23 2.34 3.20
C THR A 65 13.85 2.78 1.79
N ALA A 66 13.62 1.82 0.90
CA ALA A 66 13.22 2.00 -0.48
C ALA A 66 11.81 2.60 -0.58
N TYR A 67 10.87 2.11 0.21
CA TYR A 67 9.52 2.66 0.30
C TYR A 67 9.54 4.14 0.72
N MET A 68 10.23 4.45 1.81
CA MET A 68 10.33 5.81 2.33
C MET A 68 10.99 6.76 1.32
N ASN A 69 12.07 6.31 0.65
CA ASN A 69 12.70 7.10 -0.39
C ASN A 69 11.74 7.41 -1.55
N ARG A 70 10.96 6.43 -2.03
CA ARG A 70 9.95 6.66 -3.08
C ARG A 70 8.85 7.61 -2.60
N ALA A 71 8.37 7.46 -1.36
CA ALA A 71 7.36 8.35 -0.79
C ALA A 71 7.87 9.79 -0.69
N PHE A 72 9.11 9.98 -0.23
CA PHE A 72 9.78 11.27 -0.15
C PHE A 72 9.91 11.94 -1.53
N GLN A 73 10.45 11.21 -2.52
CA GLN A 73 10.60 11.72 -3.88
C GLN A 73 9.25 12.06 -4.52
N ALA A 74 8.22 11.25 -4.30
CA ALA A 74 6.87 11.54 -4.78
C ALA A 74 6.34 12.85 -4.19
N ILE A 75 6.51 13.09 -2.88
CA ILE A 75 6.08 14.34 -2.23
C ILE A 75 6.83 15.56 -2.76
N LEU A 76 8.14 15.44 -3.01
CA LEU A 76 8.92 16.53 -3.58
C LEU A 76 8.51 16.87 -5.02
N ARG A 77 8.07 15.88 -5.81
CA ARG A 77 7.59 16.08 -7.19
C ARG A 77 6.15 16.61 -7.26
N ILE A 78 5.35 16.43 -6.22
CA ILE A 78 3.97 16.93 -6.18
C ILE A 78 3.98 18.46 -6.05
N ARG A 79 3.27 19.14 -6.97
CA ARG A 79 3.09 20.60 -6.92
C ARG A 79 2.53 21.04 -5.55
N PRO A 80 3.02 22.17 -4.99
CA PRO A 80 2.44 22.76 -3.78
C PRO A 80 0.94 22.98 -3.93
N THR A 81 0.21 22.95 -2.81
CA THR A 81 -1.25 23.16 -2.80
C THR A 81 -1.61 24.52 -3.40
N ARG A 82 -2.77 24.64 -4.07
CA ARG A 82 -3.26 25.90 -4.67
C ARG A 82 -3.23 27.08 -3.67
N ARG A 83 -3.69 26.84 -2.43
CA ARG A 83 -3.60 27.78 -1.30
C ARG A 83 -2.17 28.25 -0.98
N ALA A 84 -1.19 27.37 -1.10
CA ALA A 84 0.23 27.70 -0.85
C ALA A 84 0.89 28.42 -2.04
N ARG A 85 0.23 28.45 -3.20
CA ARG A 85 0.67 29.19 -4.40
C ARG A 85 0.03 30.58 -4.53
N GLY A 86 -0.76 31.01 -3.55
CA GLY A 86 -1.50 32.29 -3.61
C GLY A 86 -2.64 32.31 -4.64
N GLN A 87 -2.94 31.19 -5.29
CA GLN A 87 -3.96 31.08 -6.34
C GLN A 87 -5.37 30.82 -5.77
N ASP A 88 -5.78 31.60 -4.77
CA ASP A 88 -7.11 31.54 -4.16
C ASP A 88 -8.07 32.60 -4.73
N GLU A 89 -7.81 33.06 -5.95
CA GLU A 89 -8.60 34.12 -6.61
C GLU A 89 -9.94 33.60 -7.16
N ASN A 90 -10.09 32.29 -7.40
CA ASN A 90 -11.39 31.69 -7.73
C ASN A 90 -12.01 31.03 -6.50
N LYS A 91 -12.66 31.85 -5.67
CA LYS A 91 -13.80 31.41 -4.86
C LYS A 91 -14.96 31.14 -5.82
N GLY A 92 -15.05 29.91 -6.34
CA GLY A 92 -16.32 29.42 -6.88
C GLY A 92 -17.41 29.54 -5.80
N PRO A 93 -18.71 29.57 -6.15
CA PRO A 93 -19.79 29.83 -5.21
C PRO A 93 -19.62 28.95 -3.97
N THR A 94 -19.51 29.62 -2.83
CA THR A 94 -19.32 28.99 -1.52
C THR A 94 -20.60 28.24 -1.20
N VAL A 95 -20.68 26.95 -1.54
CA VAL A 95 -21.69 26.09 -0.93
C VAL A 95 -21.34 26.06 0.57
N PRO A 96 -22.21 26.57 1.46
CA PRO A 96 -21.92 26.54 2.88
C PRO A 96 -21.79 25.07 3.29
N ALA A 97 -20.57 24.67 3.69
CA ALA A 97 -20.36 23.37 4.30
C ALA A 97 -21.23 23.31 5.56
N PRO A 98 -21.95 22.20 5.80
CA PRO A 98 -22.79 22.07 6.99
C PRO A 98 -21.95 22.30 8.26
N PRO A 99 -22.54 22.90 9.32
CA PRO A 99 -21.81 23.32 10.51
C PRO A 99 -20.98 22.17 11.07
N ASP A 100 -19.68 22.44 11.17
CA ASP A 100 -18.62 21.46 11.27
C ASP A 100 -18.45 20.94 12.72
N PHE A 101 -19.48 20.28 13.24
CA PHE A 101 -19.44 19.66 14.57
C PHE A 101 -18.39 18.52 14.66
N ARG A 102 -17.95 18.00 13.50
CA ARG A 102 -16.94 16.93 13.38
C ARG A 102 -15.49 17.40 13.33
N GLN A 103 -15.22 18.70 13.15
CA GLN A 103 -13.85 19.22 13.05
C GLN A 103 -13.10 19.29 14.39
N LYS A 104 -13.80 19.40 15.53
CA LYS A 104 -13.14 19.38 16.86
C LYS A 104 -12.77 17.97 17.32
N ILE A 105 -13.55 16.95 16.95
CA ILE A 105 -13.34 15.54 17.35
C ILE A 105 -12.18 14.88 16.56
N THR A 106 -11.77 15.46 15.44
CA THR A 106 -10.70 14.95 14.57
C THR A 106 -9.30 15.48 14.91
N LYS A 107 -9.16 16.65 15.54
CA LYS A 107 -7.84 17.24 15.85
C LYS A 107 -7.05 16.45 16.91
N SER A 108 -7.69 16.00 17.99
CA SER A 108 -7.01 15.27 19.07
C SER A 108 -6.62 13.84 18.67
N ARG A 109 -7.51 13.14 17.95
CA ARG A 109 -7.20 11.80 17.38
C ARG A 109 -6.13 11.87 16.29
N GLY A 110 -6.13 12.92 15.46
CA GLY A 110 -5.09 13.14 14.46
C GLY A 110 -3.71 13.41 15.08
N LEU A 111 -3.66 14.20 16.16
CA LEU A 111 -2.41 14.49 16.88
C LEU A 111 -1.87 13.24 17.61
N ALA A 112 -2.72 12.48 18.29
CA ALA A 112 -2.33 11.22 18.93
C ALA A 112 -1.82 10.19 17.90
N GLY A 113 -2.47 10.10 16.73
CA GLY A 113 -2.01 9.27 15.62
C GLY A 113 -0.65 9.72 15.08
N LEU A 114 -0.42 11.03 14.96
CA LEU A 114 0.86 11.60 14.55
C LEU A 114 1.97 11.33 15.57
N LEU A 115 1.71 11.52 16.86
CA LEU A 115 2.65 11.21 17.94
C LEU A 115 3.00 9.73 17.95
N LYS A 116 2.02 8.85 17.79
CA LYS A 116 2.23 7.40 17.68
C LYS A 116 3.07 7.03 16.46
N LEU A 117 2.85 7.69 15.32
CA LEU A 117 3.64 7.51 14.11
C LEU A 117 5.10 7.96 14.32
N ILE A 118 5.31 9.15 14.90
CA ILE A 118 6.65 9.68 15.21
C ILE A 118 7.37 8.74 16.18
N TRP A 119 6.69 8.22 17.20
CA TRP A 119 7.28 7.25 18.12
C TRP A 119 7.68 5.94 17.43
N ARG A 120 6.80 5.41 16.58
CA ARG A 120 7.01 4.11 15.93
C ARG A 120 8.01 4.15 14.78
N GLN A 121 8.09 5.25 14.03
CA GLN A 121 9.01 5.39 12.90
C GLN A 121 10.27 6.20 13.21
N GLY A 122 10.20 7.16 14.13
CA GLY A 122 11.28 8.09 14.41
C GLY A 122 12.24 7.66 15.51
N ILE A 123 11.88 6.67 16.35
CA ILE A 123 12.68 6.31 17.54
C ILE A 123 13.08 4.83 17.54
N ARG A 124 12.15 3.91 17.28
CA ARG A 124 12.38 2.46 17.37
C ARG A 124 13.16 1.82 16.20
N PRO A 125 12.98 2.22 14.92
CA PRO A 125 13.55 1.47 13.80
C PRO A 125 15.01 1.85 13.47
N PRO A 126 15.76 0.98 12.76
CA PRO A 126 17.10 1.31 12.27
C PRO A 126 17.11 2.46 11.25
N TYR A 127 16.01 2.68 10.53
CA TYR A 127 15.85 3.75 9.52
C TYR A 127 15.43 5.12 10.08
N ARG A 128 15.46 5.32 11.40
CA ARG A 128 15.05 6.58 12.07
C ARG A 128 15.71 7.83 11.52
N TRP A 129 17.01 7.78 11.21
CA TRP A 129 17.74 8.92 10.66
C TRP A 129 17.26 9.30 9.26
N GLN A 130 16.87 8.31 8.45
CA GLN A 130 16.26 8.56 7.15
C GLN A 130 14.92 9.27 7.31
N PHE A 131 14.11 8.85 8.28
CA PHE A 131 12.80 9.47 8.56
C PHE A 131 12.95 10.95 8.90
N TRP A 132 13.83 11.28 9.85
CA TRP A 132 14.05 12.67 10.26
C TRP A 132 14.62 13.54 9.14
N ARG A 133 15.63 13.03 8.39
CA ARG A 133 16.20 13.76 7.24
C ARG A 133 15.14 14.06 6.18
N GLN A 134 14.29 13.08 5.86
CA GLN A 134 13.22 13.26 4.87
C GLN A 134 12.11 14.16 5.39
N LEU A 135 11.74 14.05 6.67
CA LEU A 135 10.72 14.91 7.27
C LEU A 135 11.15 16.38 7.25
N ILE A 136 12.38 16.67 7.66
CA ILE A 136 12.97 18.02 7.58
C ILE A 136 13.01 18.49 6.12
N GLY A 137 13.46 17.63 5.20
CA GLY A 137 13.49 17.95 3.77
C GLY A 137 12.12 18.29 3.17
N VAL A 138 11.05 17.59 3.60
CA VAL A 138 9.67 17.89 3.19
C VAL A 138 9.20 19.22 3.78
N ILE A 139 9.48 19.48 5.06
CA ILE A 139 9.09 20.73 5.72
C ILE A 139 9.77 21.94 5.07
N GLN A 140 11.04 21.82 4.66
CA GLN A 140 11.77 22.89 4.00
C GLN A 140 11.34 23.09 2.54
N LYS A 141 11.25 22.02 1.75
CA LYS A 141 11.01 22.12 0.29
C LYS A 141 9.54 22.20 -0.08
N ASN A 142 8.65 21.59 0.70
CA ASN A 142 7.22 21.53 0.41
C ASN A 142 6.37 21.44 1.70
N PRO A 143 6.36 22.49 2.55
CA PRO A 143 5.66 22.47 3.84
C PRO A 143 4.16 22.21 3.69
N SER A 144 3.57 22.59 2.55
CA SER A 144 2.15 22.40 2.24
C SER A 144 1.74 20.92 2.13
N ARG A 145 2.70 20.00 1.93
CA ARG A 145 2.45 18.57 1.74
C ARG A 145 2.94 17.70 2.90
N LYS A 146 3.41 18.28 4.01
CA LYS A 146 3.91 17.54 5.18
C LYS A 146 2.92 16.52 5.74
N ILE A 147 1.63 16.88 5.83
CA ILE A 147 0.57 15.96 6.30
C ILE A 147 0.42 14.77 5.34
N ARG A 148 0.54 14.99 4.03
CA ARG A 148 0.46 13.93 3.03
C ARG A 148 1.64 12.97 3.11
N TYR A 149 2.84 13.49 3.37
CA TYR A 149 4.03 12.67 3.63
C TYR A 149 3.85 11.79 4.89
N LEU A 150 3.34 12.37 5.97
CA LEU A 150 3.03 11.64 7.20
C LEU A 150 1.96 10.56 7.00
N ASN A 151 0.97 10.82 6.15
CA ASN A 151 -0.02 9.79 5.77
C ASN A 151 0.62 8.64 4.99
N TYR A 152 1.57 8.92 4.08
CA TYR A 152 2.33 7.86 3.40
C TYR A 152 3.21 7.09 4.36
N CYS A 153 3.81 7.76 5.33
CA CYS A 153 4.54 7.11 6.41
C CYS A 153 3.63 6.14 7.19
N GLY A 154 2.43 6.57 7.60
CA GLY A 154 1.46 5.70 8.29
C GLY A 154 1.00 4.50 7.44
N LEU A 155 0.71 4.73 6.16
CA LEU A 155 0.38 3.68 5.19
C LEU A 155 1.51 2.65 5.04
N GLY A 156 2.77 3.11 5.10
CA GLY A 156 3.95 2.26 5.07
C GLY A 156 3.99 1.22 6.20
N GLU A 157 3.53 1.56 7.41
CA GLU A 157 3.49 0.61 8.53
C GLU A 157 2.61 -0.61 8.23
N SER A 158 1.41 -0.36 7.69
CA SER A 158 0.50 -1.43 7.25
C SER A 158 1.11 -2.28 6.15
N LEU A 159 1.85 -1.68 5.22
CA LEU A 159 2.54 -2.38 4.14
C LEU A 159 3.74 -3.21 4.63
N PHE A 160 4.49 -2.72 5.61
CA PHE A 160 5.59 -3.47 6.21
C PHE A 160 5.07 -4.67 7.01
N ALA A 161 3.92 -4.50 7.67
CA ALA A 161 3.21 -5.61 8.31
C ALA A 161 2.72 -6.62 7.26
N TYR A 162 2.11 -6.15 6.16
CA TYR A 162 1.66 -6.97 5.05
C TYR A 162 2.81 -7.81 4.46
N ARG A 163 3.98 -7.22 4.20
CA ARG A 163 5.19 -7.95 3.75
C ARG A 163 5.51 -9.15 4.67
N ARG A 164 5.43 -8.96 5.99
CA ARG A 164 5.69 -10.04 6.97
C ARG A 164 4.63 -11.12 6.92
N THR A 165 3.36 -10.75 6.75
CA THR A 165 2.24 -11.68 6.67
C THR A 165 2.30 -12.51 5.39
N VAL A 166 2.51 -11.87 4.23
CA VAL A 166 2.63 -12.55 2.94
C VAL A 166 3.77 -13.58 3.00
N ARG A 167 4.95 -13.19 3.52
CA ARG A 167 6.07 -14.11 3.68
C ARG A 167 5.73 -15.33 4.56
N LYS A 168 4.94 -15.15 5.62
CA LYS A 168 4.54 -16.25 6.52
C LYS A 168 3.52 -17.19 5.88
N ASN A 169 2.43 -16.66 5.34
CA ASN A 169 1.34 -17.44 4.76
C ASN A 169 1.81 -18.32 3.60
N LEU A 170 2.78 -17.84 2.86
CA LEU A 170 3.31 -18.54 1.69
C LEU A 170 4.41 -19.54 2.01
N ALA A 171 5.22 -19.27 3.04
CA ALA A 171 6.11 -20.28 3.57
C ALA A 171 5.35 -21.48 4.15
N SER A 172 4.08 -21.32 4.57
CA SER A 172 3.19 -22.45 4.90
C SER A 172 2.60 -23.12 3.67
N THR A 173 2.20 -22.38 2.62
CA THR A 173 1.70 -22.98 1.37
C THR A 173 2.76 -23.87 0.71
N LEU A 174 4.01 -23.39 0.61
CA LEU A 174 5.11 -24.14 0.01
C LEU A 174 5.53 -25.37 0.85
N ARG A 175 5.31 -25.34 2.18
CA ARG A 175 5.59 -26.48 3.07
C ARG A 175 4.44 -27.48 3.16
N GLY A 176 3.22 -27.05 2.87
CA GLY A 176 2.00 -27.88 2.94
C GLY A 176 1.58 -28.51 1.61
N SER A 177 2.19 -28.12 0.48
CA SER A 177 2.05 -28.86 -0.78
C SER A 177 3.22 -29.84 -0.94
N PRO A 178 2.98 -31.17 -0.91
CA PRO A 178 3.82 -32.05 -1.67
C PRO A 178 3.64 -31.62 -3.12
N LEU A 179 4.67 -31.00 -3.70
CA LEU A 179 4.75 -30.81 -5.14
C LEU A 179 5.12 -32.15 -5.77
N GLU A 180 4.23 -33.14 -5.68
CA GLU A 180 4.36 -34.41 -6.39
C GLU A 180 3.07 -34.70 -7.17
N GLY A 181 3.24 -34.95 -8.47
CA GLY A 181 2.27 -35.61 -9.35
C GLY A 181 1.42 -34.69 -10.20
#